data_AF-A0A0R3IFZ8-F1
#
_entry.id   AF-A0A0R3IFZ8-F1
#
_cell.length_a   1.000
_cell.length_b   1.000
_cell.length_c   1.000
_cell.angle_alpha   90.00
_cell.angle_beta   90.00
_cell.angle_gamma   90.00
#
_symmetry.space_group_name_H-M   'P 1'
#
loop_
_entity.id
_entity.type
_entity.pdbx_description
1 polymer ?
#
loop_
_entity_poly.entity_id
_entity_poly.type
_entity_poly.pdbx_seq_one_letter_code
_entity_poly.pdbx_strand_id
1 'polypeptide(L)'
;MQVSQGRREISKARLRTTGVAALAALALVALPGVASADPGVLQSTDQLGLRFETSSTPQPEGATTTVTVRAADGKVVQTISEPFKGFLGNADVELLDIDQDGRDDLLVQVDARVKDGKWAIWHAVGTNPKLSRVGVVDGHPEAAGPGLIRTQTEQGTFFYTIKGNALATAPAPAA
;
A
#
# COMPACT_ATOMS: atom_id res chain seq x y z
N MET A 1 -24.49 -77.51 29.96
CA MET A 1 -23.92 -77.34 28.61
C MET A 1 -24.50 -76.08 28.00
N GLN A 2 -23.60 -75.22 27.53
CA GLN A 2 -23.73 -73.98 26.77
C GLN A 2 -24.47 -72.77 27.37
N VAL A 3 -23.68 -71.72 27.57
CA VAL A 3 -23.93 -70.47 28.29
C VAL A 3 -24.38 -69.40 27.30
N SER A 4 -25.48 -68.70 27.59
CA SER A 4 -25.90 -67.52 26.84
C SER A 4 -25.13 -66.29 27.32
N GLN A 5 -24.43 -65.60 26.42
CA GLN A 5 -23.98 -64.23 26.64
C GLN A 5 -24.53 -63.33 25.53
N GLY A 6 -25.39 -62.39 25.92
CA GLY A 6 -25.83 -61.26 25.09
C GLY A 6 -25.75 -60.00 25.94
N ARG A 7 -24.59 -59.35 25.93
CA ARG A 7 -24.30 -58.12 26.68
C ARG A 7 -24.89 -56.92 25.92
N ARG A 8 -25.65 -56.10 26.64
CA ARG A 8 -26.23 -54.83 26.18
C ARG A 8 -25.14 -53.79 25.98
N GLU A 9 -25.16 -53.08 24.85
CA GLU A 9 -24.50 -51.78 24.70
C GLU A 9 -25.52 -50.73 24.28
N ILE A 10 -25.61 -49.67 25.09
CA ILE A 10 -26.31 -48.42 24.78
C ILE A 10 -25.20 -47.42 24.51
N SER A 11 -25.19 -46.75 23.36
CA SER A 11 -24.58 -45.42 23.21
C SER A 11 -25.15 -44.66 22.01
N LYS A 12 -25.49 -43.41 22.31
CA LYS A 12 -26.16 -42.41 21.46
C LYS A 12 -25.25 -41.88 20.35
N ALA A 13 -25.91 -41.55 19.22
CA ALA A 13 -25.67 -40.45 18.26
C ALA A 13 -24.23 -40.18 17.75
N ARG A 14 -24.07 -40.23 16.42
CA ARG A 14 -23.31 -39.20 15.70
C ARG A 14 -23.82 -39.02 14.27
N LEU A 15 -24.38 -37.83 14.05
CA LEU A 15 -24.75 -37.22 12.78
C LEU A 15 -23.52 -37.21 11.86
N ARG A 16 -23.61 -37.81 10.67
CA ARG A 16 -22.62 -37.65 9.59
C ARG A 16 -23.10 -36.54 8.67
N THR A 17 -22.60 -35.32 8.89
CA THR A 17 -22.64 -34.25 7.89
C THR A 17 -21.22 -34.09 7.37
N THR A 18 -21.02 -34.41 6.09
CA THR A 18 -19.78 -34.17 5.36
C THR A 18 -19.53 -32.67 5.30
N GLY A 19 -18.38 -32.26 5.82
CA GLY A 19 -18.02 -30.87 6.09
C GLY A 19 -17.88 -30.03 4.83
N VAL A 20 -18.50 -28.85 4.89
CA VAL A 20 -18.07 -27.66 4.15
C VAL A 20 -16.74 -27.23 4.79
N ALA A 21 -15.68 -27.15 3.99
CA ALA A 21 -14.40 -26.61 4.43
C ALA A 21 -14.58 -25.14 4.82
N ALA A 22 -14.66 -24.88 6.12
CA ALA A 22 -14.67 -23.52 6.65
C ALA A 22 -13.27 -22.92 6.46
N LEU A 23 -13.21 -21.79 5.73
CA LEU A 23 -12.04 -20.92 5.67
C LEU A 23 -11.63 -20.56 7.10
N ALA A 24 -10.41 -20.91 7.48
CA ALA A 24 -9.77 -20.35 8.65
C ALA A 24 -9.46 -18.88 8.37
N ALA A 25 -10.31 -17.98 8.86
CA ALA A 25 -9.93 -16.59 9.05
C ALA A 25 -8.81 -16.57 10.11
N LEU A 26 -7.60 -16.13 9.72
CA LEU A 26 -6.59 -15.76 10.70
C LEU A 26 -7.15 -14.58 11.49
N ALA A 27 -7.51 -14.82 12.75
CA ALA A 27 -7.79 -13.78 13.72
C ALA A 27 -6.48 -13.00 13.96
N LEU A 28 -6.45 -11.76 13.49
CA LEU A 28 -5.40 -10.81 13.87
C LEU A 28 -5.56 -10.56 15.37
N VAL A 29 -4.57 -10.99 16.16
CA VAL A 29 -4.50 -10.65 17.59
C VAL A 29 -4.29 -9.14 17.67
N ALA A 30 -5.36 -8.41 18.00
CA ALA A 30 -5.28 -7.00 18.34
C ALA A 30 -4.59 -6.88 19.71
N LEU A 31 -3.33 -6.43 19.70
CA LEU A 31 -2.68 -5.92 20.91
C LEU A 31 -3.45 -4.67 21.39
N PRO A 32 -3.65 -4.48 22.71
CA PRO A 32 -4.34 -3.30 23.21
C PRO A 32 -3.48 -2.06 23.00
N GLY A 33 -3.99 -1.07 22.25
CA GLY A 33 -3.50 0.30 22.31
C GLY A 33 -2.85 0.90 21.06
N VAL A 34 -3.10 0.41 19.85
CA VAL A 34 -2.81 1.20 18.64
C VAL A 34 -4.11 1.82 18.15
N ALA A 35 -4.25 3.14 18.33
CA ALA A 35 -5.26 3.88 17.61
C ALA A 35 -4.93 3.77 16.12
N SER A 36 -5.66 2.90 15.40
CA SER A 36 -5.68 2.98 13.94
C SER A 36 -6.35 4.31 13.62
N ALA A 37 -5.65 5.22 12.94
CA ALA A 37 -6.35 6.30 12.26
C ALA A 37 -7.33 5.65 11.26
N ASP A 38 -8.51 6.24 11.10
CA ASP A 38 -9.44 5.79 10.06
C ASP A 38 -8.70 5.80 8.71
N PRO A 39 -8.81 4.73 7.91
CA PRO A 39 -8.03 4.63 6.70
C PRO A 39 -8.49 5.70 5.70
N GLY A 40 -7.53 6.46 5.17
CA GLY A 40 -7.77 7.30 4.01
C GLY A 40 -8.03 6.42 2.79
N VAL A 41 -8.91 6.84 1.89
CA VAL A 41 -9.16 6.12 0.64
C VAL A 41 -8.94 7.06 -0.53
N LEU A 42 -7.99 6.71 -1.38
CA LEU A 42 -7.73 7.37 -2.66
C LEU A 42 -8.23 6.46 -3.78
N GLN A 43 -8.82 7.07 -4.81
CA GLN A 43 -9.36 6.37 -5.97
C GLN A 43 -8.64 6.90 -7.20
N SER A 44 -7.96 6.02 -7.92
CA SER A 44 -7.37 6.37 -9.21
C SER A 44 -8.46 6.65 -10.23
N THR A 45 -8.19 7.62 -11.10
CA THR A 45 -9.04 7.99 -12.24
C THR A 45 -8.58 7.36 -13.55
N ASP A 46 -7.52 6.56 -13.50
CA ASP A 46 -7.00 5.82 -14.64
C ASP A 46 -7.93 4.69 -15.12
N GLN A 47 -7.55 4.04 -16.22
CA GLN A 47 -8.35 2.98 -16.83
C GLN A 47 -8.46 1.70 -15.98
N LEU A 48 -7.58 1.48 -15.00
CA LEU A 48 -7.64 0.33 -14.11
C LEU A 48 -8.50 0.58 -12.87
N GLY A 49 -8.79 1.85 -12.53
CA GLY A 49 -9.68 2.22 -11.44
C GLY A 49 -9.23 1.67 -10.09
N LEU A 50 -7.91 1.65 -9.85
CA LEU A 50 -7.34 1.13 -8.61
C LEU A 50 -7.78 1.97 -7.40
N ARG A 51 -7.98 1.31 -6.27
CA ARG A 51 -8.28 1.94 -4.97
C ARG A 51 -7.11 1.73 -4.02
N PHE A 52 -6.75 2.78 -3.29
CA PHE A 52 -5.64 2.80 -2.35
C PHE A 52 -6.18 3.12 -0.96
N GLU A 53 -6.12 2.14 -0.06
CA GLU A 53 -6.54 2.26 1.33
C GLU A 53 -5.29 2.52 2.18
N THR A 54 -5.18 3.72 2.72
CA THR A 54 -4.03 4.15 3.51
C THR A 54 -4.29 3.95 4.99
N SER A 55 -3.33 3.42 5.72
CA SER A 55 -3.35 3.41 7.18
C SER A 55 -1.98 3.79 7.70
N SER A 56 -1.96 4.51 8.80
CA SER A 56 -0.74 4.88 9.50
C SER A 56 -0.87 4.45 10.94
N THR A 57 0.20 3.87 11.50
CA THR A 57 0.32 3.65 12.94
C THR A 57 1.01 4.88 13.54
N PRO A 58 0.32 5.76 14.28
CA PRO A 58 0.94 6.94 14.87
C PRO A 58 1.94 6.49 15.93
N GLN A 59 3.23 6.79 15.76
CA GLN A 59 4.27 6.58 16.76
C GLN A 59 5.30 7.72 16.69
N PRO A 60 5.92 8.08 17.84
CA PRO A 60 6.78 9.26 17.96
C PRO A 60 8.05 9.23 17.08
N GLU A 61 8.41 8.06 16.53
CA GLU A 61 9.35 7.91 15.41
C GLU A 61 9.21 6.48 14.85
N GLY A 62 9.33 6.31 13.52
CA GLY A 62 9.23 4.99 12.88
C GLY A 62 7.80 4.49 12.60
N ALA A 63 6.83 5.42 12.53
CA ALA A 63 5.50 5.12 12.01
C ALA A 63 5.63 4.50 10.60
N THR A 64 4.83 3.48 10.28
CA THR A 64 4.79 2.94 8.92
C THR A 64 3.48 3.37 8.28
N THR A 65 3.57 3.92 7.07
CA THR A 65 2.42 4.14 6.20
C THR A 65 2.22 2.90 5.38
N THR A 66 1.08 2.24 5.57
CA THR A 66 0.67 1.08 4.81
C THR A 66 -0.38 1.51 3.80
N VAL A 67 -0.20 1.13 2.54
CA VAL A 67 -1.17 1.36 1.48
C VAL A 67 -1.58 0.01 0.91
N THR A 68 -2.84 -0.35 1.09
CA THR A 68 -3.43 -1.54 0.45
C THR A 68 -4.02 -1.13 -0.88
N VAL A 69 -3.49 -1.70 -1.97
CA VAL A 69 -3.94 -1.45 -3.33
C VAL A 69 -4.93 -2.53 -3.73
N ARG A 70 -6.11 -2.12 -4.16
CA ARG A 70 -7.18 -2.98 -4.64
C ARG A 70 -7.52 -2.69 -6.09
N ALA A 71 -7.77 -3.74 -6.84
CA ALA A 71 -8.38 -3.63 -8.17
C ALA A 71 -9.85 -3.18 -8.06
N ALA A 72 -10.44 -2.80 -9.19
CA ALA A 72 -11.84 -2.36 -9.28
C ALA A 72 -12.85 -3.42 -8.80
N ASP A 73 -12.48 -4.71 -8.83
CA ASP A 73 -13.27 -5.82 -8.29
C ASP A 73 -13.15 -5.99 -6.75
N GLY A 74 -12.37 -5.12 -6.08
CA GLY A 74 -12.12 -5.13 -4.64
C GLY A 74 -10.99 -6.05 -4.18
N LYS A 75 -10.39 -6.84 -5.09
CA LYS A 75 -9.30 -7.76 -4.76
C LYS A 75 -8.03 -6.98 -4.44
N VAL A 76 -7.36 -7.35 -3.34
CA VAL A 76 -6.02 -6.84 -3.03
C VAL A 76 -5.02 -7.32 -4.07
N VAL A 77 -4.35 -6.39 -4.72
CA VAL A 77 -3.31 -6.66 -5.72
C VAL A 77 -1.90 -6.40 -5.18
N GLN A 78 -1.79 -5.51 -4.19
CA GLN A 78 -0.51 -5.16 -3.57
C GLN A 78 -0.74 -4.56 -2.18
N THR A 79 0.24 -4.73 -1.29
CA THR A 79 0.37 -3.96 -0.06
C THR A 79 1.73 -3.28 -0.08
N ILE A 80 1.75 -1.98 0.10
CA ILE A 80 2.94 -1.12 0.13
C ILE A 80 3.15 -0.66 1.56
N SER A 81 4.40 -0.65 2.02
CA SER A 81 4.77 -0.16 3.34
C SER A 81 5.97 0.77 3.22
N GLU A 82 5.79 2.02 3.63
CA GLU A 82 6.85 3.02 3.69
C GLU A 82 7.11 3.44 5.14
N PRO A 83 8.38 3.50 5.56
CA PRO A 83 8.71 4.12 6.83
C PRO A 83 8.43 5.62 6.74
N PHE A 84 7.76 6.14 7.74
CA PHE A 84 7.45 7.55 7.90
C PHE A 84 8.12 8.10 9.16
N LYS A 85 8.77 9.25 9.00
CA LYS A 85 9.36 9.99 10.11
C LYS A 85 8.71 11.36 10.18
N GLY A 86 7.94 11.60 11.23
CA GLY A 86 7.23 12.85 11.49
C GLY A 86 7.09 13.09 12.99
N PHE A 87 6.80 14.33 13.39
CA PHE A 87 6.71 14.69 14.80
C PHE A 87 5.33 14.41 15.40
N LEU A 88 4.26 14.76 14.69
CA LEU A 88 2.85 14.51 15.04
C LEU A 88 2.01 14.55 13.76
N GLY A 89 1.77 13.41 13.11
CA GLY A 89 0.99 13.36 11.87
C GLY A 89 1.04 12.00 11.18
N ASN A 90 0.17 11.82 10.19
CA ASN A 90 0.27 10.73 9.23
C ASN A 90 1.12 11.20 8.04
N ALA A 91 1.68 10.26 7.28
CA ALA A 91 2.28 10.63 6.00
C ALA A 91 1.21 11.16 5.06
N ASP A 92 1.57 12.19 4.30
CA ASP A 92 0.79 12.55 3.12
C ASP A 92 0.91 11.44 2.07
N VAL A 93 -0.21 11.12 1.43
CA VAL A 93 -0.31 10.12 0.37
C VAL A 93 -1.16 10.70 -0.74
N GLU A 94 -0.63 10.66 -1.96
CA GLU A 94 -1.25 11.28 -3.13
C GLU A 94 -1.22 10.34 -4.33
N LEU A 95 -2.18 10.55 -5.24
CA LEU A 95 -2.19 9.93 -6.56
C LEU A 95 -1.99 11.01 -7.61
N LEU A 96 -1.04 10.78 -8.51
CA LEU A 96 -0.75 11.70 -9.59
C LEU A 96 -0.11 10.91 -10.74
N ASP A 97 -0.62 11.08 -11.96
CA ASP A 97 0.07 10.69 -13.19
C ASP A 97 1.33 11.58 -13.36
N ILE A 98 2.43 11.17 -12.71
CA ILE A 98 3.60 12.04 -12.47
C ILE A 98 4.44 12.19 -13.74
N ASP A 99 4.45 11.16 -14.58
CA ASP A 99 5.20 11.11 -15.82
C ASP A 99 4.30 11.21 -17.06
N GLN A 100 3.01 11.44 -16.88
CA GLN A 100 2.03 11.70 -17.94
C GLN A 100 1.88 10.52 -18.92
N ASP A 101 1.97 9.30 -18.42
CA ASP A 101 1.75 8.07 -19.19
C ASP A 101 0.27 7.63 -19.20
N GLY A 102 -0.59 8.31 -18.43
CA GLY A 102 -2.02 8.03 -18.30
C GLY A 102 -2.38 7.05 -17.17
N ARG A 103 -1.40 6.66 -16.34
CA ARG A 103 -1.60 5.88 -15.11
C ARG A 103 -1.30 6.75 -13.90
N ASP A 104 -2.12 6.63 -12.85
CA ASP A 104 -1.82 7.33 -11.60
C ASP A 104 -0.70 6.62 -10.84
N ASP A 105 0.34 7.36 -10.50
CA ASP A 105 1.41 6.92 -9.60
C ASP A 105 1.06 7.23 -8.15
N LEU A 106 1.67 6.49 -7.22
CA LEU A 106 1.47 6.69 -5.79
C LEU A 106 2.67 7.44 -5.21
N LEU A 107 2.39 8.59 -4.61
CA LEU A 107 3.36 9.43 -3.91
C LEU A 107 3.14 9.27 -2.41
N VAL A 108 4.19 8.94 -1.66
CA VAL A 108 4.12 8.74 -0.21
C VAL A 108 5.20 9.56 0.47
N GLN A 109 4.81 10.47 1.36
CA GLN A 109 5.76 11.20 2.18
C GLN A 109 6.44 10.23 3.18
N VAL A 110 7.77 10.29 3.27
CA VAL A 110 8.56 9.37 4.12
C VAL A 110 9.39 10.07 5.20
N ASP A 111 9.67 11.37 5.04
CA ASP A 111 10.26 12.18 6.11
C ASP A 111 9.69 13.60 6.06
N ALA A 112 8.90 13.97 7.07
CA ALA A 112 8.34 15.31 7.25
C ALA A 112 9.15 16.16 8.23
N ARG A 113 10.25 15.62 8.78
CA ARG A 113 11.10 16.35 9.75
C ARG A 113 12.12 17.25 9.07
N VAL A 114 12.39 17.00 7.79
CA VAL A 114 13.27 17.83 6.95
C VAL A 114 12.44 18.87 6.21
N LYS A 115 13.02 20.06 5.99
CA LYS A 115 12.28 21.23 5.51
C LYS A 115 11.56 21.03 4.18
N ASP A 116 12.24 20.42 3.21
CA ASP A 116 11.66 20.12 1.89
C ASP A 116 10.75 18.87 1.90
N GLY A 117 10.79 18.10 2.98
CA GLY A 117 10.24 16.75 3.02
C GLY A 117 10.99 15.76 2.13
N LYS A 118 10.72 14.47 2.32
CA LYS A 118 11.15 13.39 1.43
C LYS A 118 9.94 12.58 0.99
N TRP A 119 9.93 12.18 -0.29
CA TRP A 119 8.80 11.51 -0.91
C TRP A 119 9.26 10.26 -1.67
N ALA A 120 8.63 9.12 -1.39
CA ALA A 120 8.77 7.91 -2.17
C ALA A 120 7.82 7.94 -3.36
N ILE A 121 8.32 7.52 -4.52
CA ILE A 121 7.54 7.42 -5.76
C ILE A 121 7.36 5.93 -6.09
N TRP A 122 6.11 5.52 -6.25
CA TRP A 122 5.70 4.20 -6.71
C TRP A 122 5.05 4.34 -8.08
N HIS A 123 5.74 3.80 -9.08
CA HIS A 123 5.39 3.99 -10.47
C HIS A 123 4.46 2.90 -11.00
N ALA A 124 3.38 3.30 -11.66
CA ALA A 124 2.46 2.44 -12.39
C ALA A 124 2.87 2.37 -13.88
N VAL A 125 2.73 1.21 -14.53
CA VAL A 125 3.08 1.07 -15.95
C VAL A 125 2.03 0.25 -16.70
N GLY A 126 1.60 0.77 -17.85
CA GLY A 126 0.79 0.06 -18.83
C GLY A 126 -0.51 -0.49 -18.23
N THR A 127 -0.72 -1.80 -18.26
CA THR A 127 -1.90 -2.45 -17.67
C THR A 127 -1.60 -3.24 -16.40
N ASN A 128 -0.40 -3.07 -15.82
CA ASN A 128 -0.05 -3.77 -14.58
C ASN A 128 -0.73 -3.09 -13.38
N PRO A 129 -1.52 -3.82 -12.58
CA PRO A 129 -2.16 -3.26 -11.39
C PRO A 129 -1.19 -3.10 -10.19
N LYS A 130 0.05 -3.61 -10.30
CA LYS A 130 1.08 -3.42 -9.28
C LYS A 130 1.99 -2.25 -9.65
N LEU A 131 2.36 -1.49 -8.63
CA LEU A 131 3.29 -0.37 -8.73
C LEU A 131 4.70 -0.81 -8.31
N SER A 132 5.71 -0.18 -8.88
CA SER A 132 7.13 -0.41 -8.57
C SER A 132 7.72 0.81 -7.88
N ARG A 133 8.38 0.63 -6.74
CA ARG A 133 9.07 1.73 -6.07
C ARG A 133 10.29 2.15 -6.90
N VAL A 134 10.31 3.39 -7.39
CA VAL A 134 11.40 3.88 -8.26
C VAL A 134 12.42 4.74 -7.53
N GLY A 135 12.09 5.27 -6.35
CA GLY A 135 13.06 5.98 -5.53
C GLY A 135 12.43 6.90 -4.49
N VAL A 136 13.29 7.69 -3.85
CA VAL A 136 12.91 8.76 -2.92
C VAL A 136 13.55 10.05 -3.41
N VAL A 137 12.78 11.13 -3.40
CA VAL A 137 13.25 12.48 -3.75
C VAL A 137 13.15 13.43 -2.56
N ASP A 138 13.97 14.48 -2.60
CA ASP A 138 13.84 15.65 -1.74
C ASP A 138 12.88 16.65 -2.39
N GLY A 139 11.97 17.22 -1.60
CA GLY A 139 10.88 18.04 -2.13
C GLY A 139 9.67 17.21 -2.56
N HIS A 140 8.51 17.86 -2.65
CA HIS A 140 7.30 17.26 -3.23
C HIS A 140 7.48 17.06 -4.75
N PRO A 141 7.23 15.86 -5.29
CA PRO A 141 7.34 15.58 -6.72
C PRO A 141 6.12 16.07 -7.51
N GLU A 142 6.40 16.77 -8.60
CA GLU A 142 5.40 17.33 -9.50
C GLU A 142 5.67 16.88 -10.95
N ALA A 143 4.62 16.78 -11.76
CA ALA A 143 4.75 16.51 -13.19
C ALA A 143 5.35 17.74 -13.90
N ALA A 144 6.36 17.52 -14.73
CA ALA A 144 7.05 18.57 -15.50
C ALA A 144 6.97 18.38 -17.02
N GLY A 145 6.18 17.40 -17.46
CA GLY A 145 6.00 17.00 -18.85
C GLY A 145 6.11 15.49 -19.01
N PRO A 146 5.88 14.95 -20.22
CA PRO A 146 5.94 13.51 -20.45
C PRO A 146 7.30 12.92 -20.08
N GLY A 147 7.29 11.94 -19.18
CA GLY A 147 8.49 11.26 -18.67
C GLY A 147 9.33 12.08 -17.68
N LEU A 148 8.93 13.30 -17.33
CA LEU A 148 9.74 14.25 -16.57
C LEU A 148 9.07 14.66 -15.26
N ILE A 149 9.80 14.44 -14.17
CA ILE A 149 9.38 14.76 -12.81
C ILE A 149 10.24 15.94 -12.32
N ARG A 150 9.62 16.91 -11.66
CA ARG A 150 10.29 18.04 -11.01
C ARG A 150 10.14 17.94 -9.50
N THR A 151 11.17 18.34 -8.77
CA THR A 151 11.03 18.75 -7.37
C THR A 151 11.59 20.15 -7.17
N GLN A 152 10.98 20.90 -6.25
CA GLN A 152 11.49 22.17 -5.79
C GLN A 152 11.96 22.03 -4.34
N THR A 153 13.20 22.42 -4.06
CA THR A 153 13.77 22.44 -2.71
C THR A 153 14.41 23.79 -2.43
N GLU A 154 14.91 23.99 -1.20
CA GLU A 154 15.74 25.14 -0.86
C GLU A 154 17.03 25.25 -1.69
N GLN A 155 17.54 24.10 -2.17
CA GLN A 155 18.79 24.03 -2.93
C GLN A 155 18.59 24.34 -4.43
N GLY A 156 17.34 24.38 -4.88
CA GLY A 156 16.98 24.65 -6.27
C GLY A 156 15.94 23.68 -6.82
N THR A 157 15.79 23.71 -8.13
CA THR A 157 14.90 22.82 -8.86
C THR A 157 15.67 21.61 -9.37
N PHE A 158 15.15 20.41 -9.14
CA PHE A 158 15.72 19.16 -9.62
C PHE A 158 14.76 18.48 -10.58
N PHE A 159 15.32 17.73 -11.53
CA PHE A 159 14.55 16.99 -12.54
C PHE A 159 14.96 15.52 -12.56
N TYR A 160 13.98 14.67 -12.77
CA TYR A 160 14.15 13.22 -12.80
C TYR A 160 13.38 12.60 -13.96
N THR A 161 13.89 11.48 -14.45
CA THR A 161 13.19 10.56 -15.35
C THR A 161 13.14 9.19 -14.70
N ILE A 162 12.15 8.37 -15.04
CA ILE A 162 12.11 6.97 -14.63
C ILE A 162 12.81 6.15 -15.72
N LYS A 163 13.88 5.42 -15.35
CA LYS A 163 14.61 4.52 -16.25
C LYS A 163 14.53 3.09 -15.70
N GLY A 164 13.69 2.28 -16.34
CA GLY A 164 13.36 0.95 -15.81
C GLY A 164 12.64 1.10 -14.47
N ASN A 165 13.22 0.58 -13.40
CA ASN A 165 12.62 0.61 -12.05
C ASN A 165 13.32 1.59 -11.11
N ALA A 166 13.96 2.64 -11.64
CA ALA A 166 14.71 3.60 -10.84
C ALA A 166 14.59 5.03 -11.36
N LEU A 167 14.64 6.00 -10.45
CA LEU A 167 14.82 7.41 -10.78
C LEU A 167 16.24 7.67 -11.27
N ALA A 168 16.35 8.43 -12.35
CA ALA A 168 17.60 8.97 -12.86
C ALA A 168 17.50 10.49 -12.92
N THR A 169 18.54 11.19 -12.48
CA THR A 169 18.61 12.65 -12.62
C THR A 169 18.58 13.04 -14.10
N ALA A 170 17.91 14.14 -14.38
CA ALA A 170 17.73 14.70 -15.71
C ALA A 170 18.20 16.15 -15.75
N PRO A 171 18.69 16.63 -16.89
CA PRO A 171 18.92 18.06 -17.07
C PRO A 171 17.60 18.82 -17.04
N ALA A 172 17.65 20.11 -16.70
CA ALA A 172 16.51 20.99 -16.87
C ALA A 172 16.07 21.03 -18.34
N PRO A 173 14.75 21.06 -18.62
CA PRO A 173 14.24 21.23 -19.97
C PRO A 173 14.71 22.57 -20.55
N ALA A 174 14.89 22.62 -21.87
CA ALA A 174 15.19 23.86 -22.57
C ALA A 174 14.01 24.84 -22.42
N ALA A 175 14.33 26.11 -22.16
CA ALA A 175 13.36 27.20 -22.03
C ALA A 175 12.79 27.65 -23.39
#